data_AF-A0A957IB36-F1
#
_entry.id   AF-A0A957IB36-F1
#
_cell.length_a   1.000
_cell.length_b   1.000
_cell.length_c   1.000
_cell.angle_alpha   90.00
_cell.angle_beta   90.00
_cell.angle_gamma   90.00
#
_symmetry.space_group_name_H-M   'P 1'
#
loop_
_entity.id
_entity.type
_entity.pdbx_description
1 polymer ?
#
loop_
_entity_poly.entity_id
_entity_poly.type
_entity_poly.pdbx_seq_one_letter_code
_entity_poly.pdbx_strand_id
1 'polypeptide(L)'
;MILNSKTYQWGGAAFMVASLLFLVNKLNEMSRLFLSRWMPDVIDGQNTLLILLGQLAFIFGYVAFWQLYAPRAGRWARIAMRLFCSGGILVAVGHTSFISALPNFAENLFALVLLGMLLLVSGLIWLGILNLRQPVMGHWRWLPLLTGLMGFVGFFLFSGEVMTAVFLLFRTSFALGLLGLGLTMWLDNKMQVEIAH
;
A
#
# COMPACT_ATOMS: atom_id res chain seq x y z
N MET A 1 25.35 -8.93 -0.52
CA MET A 1 24.82 -8.75 -1.88
C MET A 1 24.43 -7.29 -2.03
N ILE A 2 25.26 -6.50 -2.72
CA ILE A 2 25.02 -5.07 -2.96
C ILE A 2 23.92 -4.99 -4.03
N LEU A 3 22.67 -4.94 -3.59
CA LEU A 3 21.56 -4.62 -4.48
C LEU A 3 21.75 -3.17 -4.91
N ASN A 4 22.04 -3.01 -6.22
CA ASN A 4 22.29 -1.75 -6.90
C ASN A 4 21.29 -0.68 -6.45
N SER A 5 21.76 0.51 -6.08
CA SER A 5 20.92 1.63 -5.60
C SER A 5 19.72 1.92 -6.53
N LYS A 6 19.86 1.61 -7.83
CA LYS A 6 18.80 1.71 -8.83
C LYS A 6 17.58 0.82 -8.55
N THR A 7 17.73 -0.40 -8.02
CA THR A 7 16.61 -1.35 -7.85
C THR A 7 15.59 -0.85 -6.81
N TYR A 8 16.06 -0.21 -5.74
CA TYR A 8 15.18 0.36 -4.70
C TYR A 8 14.42 1.59 -5.17
N GLN A 9 15.02 2.38 -6.08
CA GLN A 9 14.35 3.51 -6.72
C GLN A 9 13.19 3.04 -7.59
N TRP A 10 13.44 2.04 -8.44
CA TRP A 10 12.37 1.41 -9.22
C TRP A 10 11.29 0.80 -8.32
N GLY A 11 11.67 0.27 -7.15
CA GLY A 11 10.74 -0.20 -6.14
C GLY A 11 9.85 0.89 -5.55
N GLY A 12 10.45 2.01 -5.13
CA GLY A 12 9.71 3.18 -4.65
C GLY A 12 8.81 3.77 -5.73
N ALA A 13 9.31 3.88 -6.97
CA ALA A 13 8.52 4.31 -8.12
C ALA A 13 7.34 3.38 -8.40
N ALA A 14 7.56 2.06 -8.40
CA ALA A 14 6.48 1.09 -8.56
C ALA A 14 5.44 1.21 -7.44
N PHE A 15 5.88 1.41 -6.20
CA PHE A 15 4.98 1.60 -5.06
C PHE A 15 4.17 2.89 -5.18
N MET A 16 4.78 3.99 -5.62
CA MET A 16 4.11 5.26 -5.89
C MET A 16 3.11 5.14 -7.04
N VAL A 17 3.49 4.51 -8.16
CA VAL A 17 2.61 4.30 -9.32
C VAL A 17 1.42 3.43 -8.94
N ALA A 18 1.64 2.33 -8.23
CA ALA A 18 0.57 1.45 -7.77
C ALA A 18 -0.39 2.17 -6.81
N SER A 19 0.16 2.95 -5.87
CA SER A 19 -0.63 3.77 -4.94
C SER A 19 -1.39 4.88 -5.67
N LEU A 20 -0.82 5.47 -6.73
CA LEU A 20 -1.47 6.48 -7.56
C LEU A 20 -2.63 5.87 -8.36
N LEU A 21 -2.45 4.69 -8.96
CA LEU A 21 -3.53 3.98 -9.65
C LEU A 21 -4.69 3.67 -8.70
N PHE A 22 -4.38 3.22 -7.47
CA PHE A 22 -5.39 3.01 -6.44
C PHE A 22 -6.08 4.32 -6.03
N LEU A 23 -5.32 5.41 -5.88
CA LEU A 23 -5.85 6.74 -5.55
C LEU A 23 -6.80 7.26 -6.63
N VAL A 24 -6.38 7.20 -7.90
CA VAL A 24 -7.19 7.65 -9.06
C VAL A 24 -8.50 6.87 -9.10
N ASN A 25 -8.46 5.55 -8.86
CA ASN A 25 -9.67 4.73 -8.79
C ASN A 25 -10.62 5.21 -7.69
N LYS A 26 -10.11 5.52 -6.49
CA LYS A 26 -10.95 5.98 -5.37
C LYS A 26 -11.46 7.41 -5.51
N LEU A 27 -10.67 8.29 -6.12
CA LEU A 27 -11.14 9.64 -6.48
C LEU A 27 -12.24 9.58 -7.54
N ASN A 28 -12.11 8.67 -8.51
CA ASN A 28 -13.15 8.46 -9.51
C ASN A 28 -14.46 7.98 -8.85
N GLU A 29 -14.37 6.98 -7.97
CA GLU A 29 -15.51 6.47 -7.19
C GLU A 29 -16.18 7.57 -6.34
N MET A 30 -15.40 8.44 -5.69
CA MET A 30 -15.92 9.63 -5.00
C MET A 30 -16.62 10.61 -5.95
N SER A 31 -16.02 10.90 -7.09
CA SER A 31 -16.60 11.85 -8.06
C SER A 31 -17.94 11.37 -8.61
N ARG A 32 -18.10 10.06 -8.82
CA ARG A 32 -19.34 9.45 -9.27
C ARG A 32 -20.43 9.54 -8.21
N LEU A 33 -20.08 9.18 -6.97
CA LEU A 33 -21.05 9.08 -5.87
C LEU A 33 -21.46 10.44 -5.31
N PHE A 34 -20.60 11.46 -5.33
CA PHE A 34 -20.84 12.74 -4.64
C PHE A 34 -20.84 13.97 -5.55
N LEU A 35 -20.28 13.89 -6.76
CA LEU A 35 -20.15 15.03 -7.67
C LEU A 35 -20.88 14.82 -9.02
N SER A 36 -21.72 13.78 -9.11
CA SER A 36 -22.62 13.51 -10.25
C SER A 36 -21.96 13.58 -11.65
N ARG A 37 -20.66 13.27 -11.73
CA ARG A 37 -19.89 13.27 -12.99
C ARG A 37 -19.89 11.90 -13.68
N TRP A 38 -20.03 11.93 -15.01
CA TRP A 38 -19.90 10.81 -15.95
C TRP A 38 -18.44 10.52 -16.34
N MET A 39 -17.54 10.34 -15.38
CA MET A 39 -16.17 9.94 -15.72
C MET A 39 -16.15 8.41 -15.87
N PRO A 40 -15.73 7.85 -17.02
CA PRO A 40 -15.66 6.39 -17.20
C PRO A 40 -14.70 5.79 -16.17
N ASP A 41 -15.04 4.62 -15.65
CA ASP A 41 -14.26 3.96 -14.60
C ASP A 41 -12.83 3.69 -15.10
N VAL A 42 -11.85 4.40 -14.52
CA VAL A 42 -10.42 4.26 -14.88
C VAL A 42 -9.93 2.82 -14.61
N ILE A 43 -10.54 2.17 -13.62
CA ILE A 43 -10.43 0.74 -13.35
C ILE A 43 -11.85 0.19 -13.18
N ASP A 44 -12.66 0.28 -14.23
CA ASP A 44 -13.79 -0.64 -14.35
C ASP A 44 -13.15 -2.04 -14.39
N GLY A 45 -13.68 -3.05 -13.70
CA GLY A 45 -13.10 -4.41 -13.67
C GLY A 45 -12.83 -5.05 -15.05
N GLN A 46 -13.24 -4.34 -16.11
CA GLN A 46 -13.04 -4.57 -17.54
C GLN A 46 -11.59 -4.41 -18.02
N ASN A 47 -10.75 -3.52 -17.45
CA ASN A 47 -9.36 -3.37 -17.91
C ASN A 47 -8.39 -4.27 -17.13
N THR A 48 -8.48 -5.57 -17.40
CA THR A 48 -7.69 -6.62 -16.73
C THR A 48 -6.19 -6.36 -16.77
N LEU A 49 -5.66 -5.84 -17.88
CA LEU A 49 -4.23 -5.56 -18.04
C LEU A 49 -3.75 -4.49 -17.06
N LEU A 50 -4.51 -3.39 -16.91
CA LEU A 50 -4.17 -2.31 -16.00
C LEU A 50 -4.20 -2.77 -14.53
N ILE A 51 -5.18 -3.61 -14.18
CA ILE A 51 -5.30 -4.22 -12.85
C ILE A 51 -4.07 -5.08 -12.54
N LEU A 52 -3.69 -5.97 -13.46
CA LEU A 52 -2.53 -6.84 -13.29
C LEU A 52 -1.23 -6.05 -13.18
N LEU A 53 -1.04 -5.02 -14.01
CA LEU A 53 0.13 -4.15 -13.94
C LEU A 53 0.19 -3.41 -12.59
N GLY A 54 -0.94 -2.90 -12.09
CA GLY A 54 -1.03 -2.25 -10.78
C GLY A 54 -0.68 -3.20 -9.63
N GLN A 55 -1.15 -4.45 -9.68
CA GLN A 55 -0.86 -5.47 -8.66
C GLN A 55 0.61 -5.90 -8.68
N LEU A 56 1.18 -6.13 -9.87
CA LEU A 56 2.60 -6.43 -10.03
C LEU A 56 3.47 -5.29 -9.51
N ALA A 57 3.09 -4.04 -9.80
CA ALA A 57 3.76 -2.86 -9.27
C ALA A 57 3.69 -2.78 -7.73
N PHE A 58 2.54 -3.10 -7.11
CA PHE A 58 2.41 -3.21 -5.65
C PHE A 58 3.33 -4.29 -5.08
N ILE A 59 3.29 -5.51 -5.64
CA ILE A 59 4.13 -6.63 -5.17
C ILE A 59 5.60 -6.25 -5.24
N PHE A 60 6.05 -5.69 -6.37
CA PHE A 60 7.43 -5.24 -6.54
C PHE A 60 7.81 -4.15 -5.53
N GLY A 61 6.93 -3.19 -5.28
CA GLY A 61 7.14 -2.16 -4.27
C GLY A 61 7.29 -2.71 -2.86
N TYR A 62 6.45 -3.67 -2.43
CA TYR A 62 6.58 -4.34 -1.13
C TYR A 62 7.88 -5.15 -1.01
N VAL A 63 8.28 -5.86 -2.07
CA VAL A 63 9.55 -6.60 -2.09
C VAL A 63 10.73 -5.65 -1.96
N ALA A 64 10.73 -4.55 -2.70
CA ALA A 64 11.79 -3.55 -2.63
C ALA A 64 11.82 -2.84 -1.26
N PHE A 65 10.66 -2.56 -0.66
CA PHE A 65 10.54 -1.99 0.68
C PHE A 65 11.20 -2.91 1.71
N TRP A 66 10.86 -4.19 1.67
CA TRP A 66 11.46 -5.20 2.54
C TRP A 66 12.98 -5.24 2.38
N GLN A 67 13.48 -5.34 1.14
CA GLN A 67 14.91 -5.41 0.89
C GLN A 67 15.66 -4.14 1.34
N LEU A 68 15.06 -2.96 1.22
CA LEU A 68 15.68 -1.69 1.60
C LEU A 68 15.78 -1.52 3.12
N TYR A 69 14.69 -1.80 3.84
CA TYR A 69 14.58 -1.45 5.26
C TYR A 69 14.77 -2.63 6.23
N ALA A 70 14.48 -3.87 5.83
CA ALA A 70 14.63 -5.03 6.72
C ALA A 70 16.06 -5.30 7.21
N PRO A 71 17.14 -5.05 6.42
CA PRO A 71 18.51 -5.18 6.90
C PRO A 71 18.87 -4.19 8.01
N ARG A 72 18.26 -3.00 8.01
CA ARG A 72 18.50 -1.91 8.99
C ARG A 72 17.60 -2.02 10.22
N ALA A 73 16.55 -2.82 10.13
CA ALA A 73 15.58 -3.01 11.20
C ALA A 73 16.04 -4.06 12.24
N GLY A 74 15.89 -3.71 13.52
CA GLY A 74 15.98 -4.66 14.63
C GLY A 74 14.92 -5.76 14.55
N ARG A 75 15.04 -6.80 15.38
CA ARG A 75 14.19 -8.01 15.33
C ARG A 75 12.69 -7.71 15.28
N TRP A 76 12.22 -6.80 16.15
CA TRP A 76 10.81 -6.43 16.25
C TRP A 76 10.31 -5.64 15.03
N ALA A 77 11.09 -4.67 14.56
CA ALA A 77 10.75 -3.90 13.36
C ALA A 77 10.73 -4.80 12.12
N ARG A 78 11.62 -5.79 12.06
CA ARG A 78 11.63 -6.80 11.00
C ARG A 78 10.36 -7.66 11.00
N ILE A 79 9.83 -8.04 12.16
CA ILE A 79 8.54 -8.76 12.25
C ILE A 79 7.40 -7.87 11.75
N ALA A 80 7.33 -6.62 12.21
CA ALA A 80 6.31 -5.67 11.76
C ALA A 80 6.36 -5.44 10.23
N MET A 81 7.57 -5.32 9.66
CA MET A 81 7.77 -5.23 8.22
C MET A 81 7.34 -6.50 7.47
N ARG A 82 7.53 -7.70 8.06
CA ARG A 82 7.05 -8.94 7.45
C ARG A 82 5.54 -8.89 7.33
N LEU A 83 4.84 -8.56 8.42
CA LEU A 83 3.39 -8.44 8.44
C LEU A 83 2.89 -7.42 7.42
N PHE A 84 3.54 -6.25 7.36
CA PHE A 84 3.21 -5.20 6.40
C PHE A 84 3.37 -5.67 4.94
N CYS A 85 4.54 -6.21 4.59
CA CYS A 85 4.85 -6.61 3.22
C CYS A 85 4.07 -7.85 2.79
N SER A 86 3.97 -8.86 3.67
CA SER A 86 3.20 -10.07 3.37
C SER A 86 1.71 -9.76 3.28
N GLY A 87 1.19 -8.92 4.17
CA GLY A 87 -0.18 -8.42 4.09
C GLY A 87 -0.45 -7.69 2.78
N GLY A 88 0.43 -6.79 2.37
CA GLY A 88 0.33 -6.07 1.09
C GLY A 88 0.35 -6.97 -0.13
N ILE A 89 1.23 -7.97 -0.15
CA ILE A 89 1.29 -8.97 -1.24
C ILE A 89 0.01 -9.81 -1.26
N LEU A 90 -0.49 -10.25 -0.10
CA LEU A 90 -1.75 -10.98 0.01
C LEU A 90 -2.94 -10.15 -0.49
N VAL A 91 -2.98 -8.85 -0.18
CA VAL A 91 -4.01 -7.94 -0.68
C VAL A 91 -3.91 -7.80 -2.20
N ALA A 92 -2.70 -7.63 -2.75
CA ALA A 92 -2.48 -7.50 -4.19
C ALA A 92 -2.89 -8.76 -4.95
N VAL A 93 -2.52 -9.94 -4.44
CA VAL A 93 -2.94 -11.24 -5.00
C VAL A 93 -4.44 -11.44 -4.82
N GLY A 94 -4.99 -11.19 -3.64
CA GLY A 94 -6.41 -11.35 -3.38
C GLY A 94 -7.27 -10.44 -4.26
N HIS A 95 -6.80 -9.22 -4.56
CA HIS A 95 -7.53 -8.29 -5.42
C HIS A 95 -7.67 -8.79 -6.87
N THR A 96 -6.92 -9.80 -7.33
CA THR A 96 -7.18 -10.41 -8.65
C THR A 96 -8.57 -11.05 -8.72
N SER A 97 -9.19 -11.36 -7.57
CA SER A 97 -10.54 -11.92 -7.49
C SER A 97 -11.64 -10.99 -7.97
N PHE A 98 -11.36 -9.68 -8.02
CA PHE A 98 -12.31 -8.68 -8.52
C PHE A 98 -12.20 -8.48 -10.04
N ILE A 99 -11.31 -9.22 -10.73
CA ILE A 99 -11.28 -9.27 -12.19
C ILE A 99 -12.53 -10.03 -12.65
N SER A 100 -13.45 -9.32 -13.29
CA SER A 100 -14.78 -9.79 -13.69
C SER A 100 -14.77 -10.97 -14.67
N ALA A 101 -13.61 -11.28 -15.26
CA ALA A 101 -13.42 -12.37 -16.21
C ALA A 101 -13.12 -13.75 -15.56
N LEU A 102 -12.93 -13.84 -14.24
CA LEU A 102 -12.55 -15.09 -13.56
C LEU A 102 -13.75 -15.75 -12.83
N PRO A 103 -14.09 -17.02 -13.11
CA PRO A 103 -15.22 -17.70 -12.49
C PRO A 103 -14.90 -18.24 -11.08
N ASN A 104 -15.92 -18.30 -10.21
CA ASN A 104 -16.12 -19.10 -8.97
C ASN A 104 -15.01 -19.23 -7.90
N PHE A 105 -13.83 -18.62 -8.02
CA PHE A 105 -12.78 -18.58 -6.98
C PHE A 105 -12.87 -17.33 -6.07
N ALA A 106 -13.93 -16.52 -6.21
CA ALA A 106 -14.05 -15.20 -5.60
C ALA A 106 -14.05 -15.21 -4.06
N GLU A 107 -14.67 -16.22 -3.43
CA GLU A 107 -14.81 -16.25 -1.96
C GLU A 107 -13.48 -16.54 -1.24
N ASN A 108 -12.71 -17.53 -1.71
CA ASN A 108 -11.41 -17.89 -1.12
C ASN A 108 -10.37 -16.77 -1.27
N LEU A 109 -10.43 -16.04 -2.38
CA LEU A 109 -9.55 -14.90 -2.61
C LEU A 109 -10.00 -13.65 -1.85
N PHE A 110 -11.30 -13.49 -1.59
CA PHE A 110 -11.79 -12.42 -0.71
C PHE A 110 -11.32 -12.59 0.73
N ALA A 111 -11.32 -13.83 1.25
CA ALA A 111 -10.72 -14.14 2.55
C ALA A 111 -9.22 -13.77 2.60
N LEU A 112 -8.50 -13.94 1.49
CA LEU A 112 -7.10 -13.52 1.33
C LEU A 112 -6.96 -12.00 1.42
N VAL A 113 -7.88 -11.23 0.84
CA VAL A 113 -7.91 -9.76 0.97
C VAL A 113 -8.13 -9.35 2.41
N LEU A 114 -9.09 -9.96 3.11
CA LEU A 114 -9.40 -9.63 4.50
C LEU A 114 -8.21 -9.94 5.43
N LEU A 115 -7.62 -11.13 5.31
CA LEU A 115 -6.43 -11.52 6.04
C LEU A 115 -5.23 -10.62 5.68
N GLY A 116 -5.03 -10.34 4.40
CA GLY A 116 -3.98 -9.46 3.92
C GLY A 116 -4.10 -8.05 4.49
N MET A 117 -5.32 -7.49 4.52
CA MET A 117 -5.59 -6.17 5.10
C MET A 117 -5.33 -6.15 6.61
N LEU A 118 -5.72 -7.19 7.35
CA LEU A 118 -5.43 -7.32 8.77
C LEU A 118 -3.92 -7.32 9.03
N LEU A 119 -3.16 -8.13 8.28
CA LEU A 119 -1.71 -8.20 8.40
C LEU A 119 -1.04 -6.89 8.01
N LEU A 120 -1.50 -6.26 6.93
CA LEU A 120 -0.97 -5.00 6.42
C LEU A 120 -1.16 -3.87 7.45
N VAL A 121 -2.37 -3.71 7.97
CA VAL A 121 -2.72 -2.63 8.90
C VAL A 121 -2.03 -2.86 10.24
N SER A 122 -2.05 -4.08 10.75
CA SER A 122 -1.34 -4.43 11.99
C SER A 122 0.17 -4.21 11.84
N GLY A 123 0.74 -4.59 10.70
CA GLY A 123 2.12 -4.35 10.35
C GLY A 123 2.48 -2.87 10.30
N LEU A 124 1.65 -2.03 9.68
CA LEU A 124 1.84 -0.57 9.63
C LEU A 124 1.77 0.10 11.00
N ILE A 125 0.76 -0.24 11.80
CA ILE A 125 0.59 0.32 13.14
C ILE A 125 1.79 -0.07 14.00
N TRP A 126 2.16 -1.36 14.01
CA TRP A 126 3.29 -1.83 14.78
C TRP A 126 4.61 -1.23 14.31
N LEU A 127 4.84 -1.19 12.99
CA LEU A 127 6.02 -0.55 12.41
C LEU A 127 6.06 0.93 12.78
N GLY A 128 4.93 1.63 12.72
CA GLY A 128 4.80 3.03 13.11
C GLY A 128 5.16 3.29 14.57
N ILE A 129 4.64 2.47 15.50
CA ILE A 129 4.99 2.56 16.93
C ILE A 129 6.50 2.35 17.12
N LEU A 130 7.08 1.37 16.44
CA LEU A 130 8.52 1.11 16.54
C LEU A 130 9.35 2.22 15.90
N ASN A 131 8.91 2.77 14.77
CA ASN A 131 9.59 3.83 14.04
C ASN A 131 9.60 5.16 14.80
N LEU A 132 8.61 5.40 15.66
CA LEU A 132 8.61 6.51 16.61
C LEU A 132 9.67 6.34 17.72
N ARG A 133 9.93 5.10 18.15
CA ARG A 133 10.91 4.80 19.21
C ARG A 133 12.33 4.66 18.69
N GLN A 134 12.49 4.03 17.54
CA GLN A 134 13.75 3.78 16.86
C GLN A 134 13.56 4.13 15.39
N PRO A 135 14.02 5.30 14.93
CA PRO A 135 13.75 5.75 13.57
C PRO A 135 14.43 4.83 12.55
N VAL A 136 13.62 4.04 11.87
CA VAL A 136 14.01 3.20 10.74
C VAL A 136 13.85 3.97 9.42
N MET A 137 12.83 4.83 9.34
CA MET A 137 12.63 5.82 8.27
C MET A 137 12.99 7.19 8.82
N GLY A 138 13.96 7.87 8.20
CA GLY A 138 14.64 9.04 8.77
C GLY A 138 13.69 10.13 9.30
N HIS A 139 13.24 11.01 8.42
CA HIS A 139 12.40 12.16 8.78
C HIS A 139 10.91 11.82 8.90
N TRP A 140 10.47 10.70 8.32
CA TRP A 140 9.07 10.31 8.19
C TRP A 140 8.63 9.31 9.26
N ARG A 141 8.93 9.61 10.52
CA ARG A 141 8.77 8.66 11.65
C ARG A 141 7.32 8.23 11.88
N TRP A 142 6.40 9.18 11.73
CA TRP A 142 4.97 9.03 12.00
C TRP A 142 4.17 8.50 10.80
N LEU A 143 4.74 8.51 9.60
CA LEU A 143 4.04 8.17 8.36
C LEU A 143 3.47 6.74 8.35
N PRO A 144 4.20 5.69 8.77
CA PRO A 144 3.62 4.34 8.82
C PRO A 144 2.46 4.23 9.81
N LEU A 145 2.55 4.93 10.96
CA LEU A 145 1.51 4.90 11.99
C LEU A 145 0.23 5.56 11.50
N LEU A 146 0.33 6.77 10.96
CA LEU A 146 -0.84 7.48 10.41
C LEU A 146 -1.48 6.68 9.28
N THR A 147 -0.67 6.12 8.38
CA THR A 147 -1.17 5.27 7.29
C THR A 147 -1.92 4.05 7.85
N GLY A 148 -1.34 3.35 8.83
CA GLY A 148 -1.97 2.21 9.48
C GLY A 148 -3.29 2.55 10.16
N LEU A 149 -3.35 3.66 10.91
CA LEU A 149 -4.57 4.11 11.59
C LEU A 149 -5.67 4.51 10.61
N MET A 150 -5.33 5.25 9.55
CA MET A 150 -6.30 5.62 8.51
C MET A 150 -6.85 4.38 7.78
N GLY A 151 -5.99 3.39 7.53
CA GLY A 151 -6.40 2.09 7.02
C GLY A 151 -7.33 1.37 7.99
N PHE A 152 -6.97 1.25 9.27
CA PHE A 152 -7.80 0.60 10.27
C PHE A 152 -9.22 1.19 10.32
N VAL A 153 -9.31 2.52 10.38
CA VAL A 153 -10.59 3.23 10.39
C VAL A 153 -11.35 3.00 9.08
N GLY A 154 -10.70 3.17 7.94
CA GLY A 154 -11.32 3.08 6.62
C GLY A 154 -11.74 1.67 6.19
N PHE A 155 -11.15 0.60 6.75
CA PHE A 155 -11.46 -0.77 6.35
C PHE A 155 -12.22 -1.57 7.41
N PHE A 156 -12.10 -1.27 8.71
CA PHE A 156 -12.70 -2.09 9.77
C PHE A 156 -13.77 -1.36 10.60
N LEU A 157 -13.65 -0.05 10.82
CA LEU A 157 -14.63 0.72 11.60
C LEU A 157 -15.82 1.17 10.74
N PHE A 158 -15.56 1.57 9.50
CA PHE A 158 -16.60 1.88 8.53
C PHE A 158 -16.87 0.66 7.65
N SER A 159 -17.71 -0.26 8.14
CA SER A 159 -18.27 -1.37 7.35
C SER A 159 -19.79 -1.27 7.37
N GLY A 160 -20.41 -1.09 6.21
CA GLY A 160 -21.86 -0.94 6.10
C GLY A 160 -22.29 -0.62 4.66
N GLU A 161 -23.51 -0.99 4.31
CA GLU A 161 -24.10 -0.88 2.96
C GLU A 161 -24.16 0.56 2.41
N VAL A 162 -23.90 1.57 3.24
CA VAL A 162 -23.84 2.98 2.84
C VAL A 162 -22.38 3.41 2.68
N MET A 163 -21.91 3.45 1.44
CA MET A 163 -20.65 4.07 1.04
C MET A 163 -20.68 5.57 1.37
N THR A 164 -20.30 5.94 2.59
CA THR A 164 -20.26 7.34 3.03
C THR A 164 -19.00 8.04 2.52
N ALA A 165 -19.06 9.37 2.33
CA ALA A 165 -17.90 10.17 1.94
C ALA A 165 -16.71 9.99 2.93
N VAL A 166 -17.03 9.77 4.20
CA VAL A 166 -16.06 9.51 5.27
C VAL A 166 -15.29 8.21 5.02
N PHE A 167 -15.98 7.13 4.65
CA PHE A 167 -15.34 5.85 4.30
C PHE A 167 -14.33 6.00 3.15
N LEU A 168 -14.72 6.69 2.08
CA LEU A 168 -13.84 6.92 0.93
C LEU A 168 -12.66 7.84 1.27
N LEU A 169 -12.88 8.85 2.12
CA LEU A 169 -11.83 9.74 2.59
C LEU A 169 -10.73 8.96 3.34
N PHE A 170 -11.10 8.04 4.24
CA PHE A 170 -10.10 7.24 4.97
C PHE A 170 -9.31 6.31 4.04
N ARG A 171 -9.95 5.66 3.06
CA ARG A 171 -9.25 4.81 2.07
C ARG A 171 -8.33 5.61 1.14
N THR A 172 -8.71 6.85 0.83
CA THR A 172 -7.90 7.78 0.02
C THR A 172 -6.71 8.28 0.81
N SER A 173 -6.91 8.65 2.08
CA SER A 173 -5.82 9.01 3.00
C SER A 173 -4.85 7.85 3.22
N PHE A 174 -5.37 6.63 3.33
CA PHE A 174 -4.55 5.42 3.37
C PHE A 174 -3.70 5.25 2.09
N ALA A 175 -4.29 5.45 0.91
CA ALA A 175 -3.57 5.43 -0.37
C ALA A 175 -2.46 6.49 -0.44
N LEU A 176 -2.75 7.71 0.00
CA LEU A 176 -1.78 8.80 0.09
C LEU A 176 -0.64 8.46 1.06
N GLY A 177 -0.95 7.80 2.18
CA GLY A 177 0.05 7.29 3.11
C GLY A 177 1.00 6.28 2.47
N LEU A 178 0.47 5.32 1.70
CA LEU A 178 1.28 4.36 0.92
C LEU A 178 2.13 5.05 -0.15
N LEU A 179 1.57 6.03 -0.87
CA LEU A 179 2.31 6.84 -1.84
C LEU A 179 3.47 7.57 -1.14
N GLY A 180 3.20 8.15 0.03
CA GLY A 180 4.20 8.76 0.89
C GLY A 180 5.33 7.79 1.23
N LEU A 181 5.02 6.55 1.63
CA LEU A 181 6.02 5.52 1.91
C LEU A 181 6.86 5.16 0.67
N GLY A 182 6.25 5.18 -0.52
CA GLY A 182 6.99 5.03 -1.78
C GLY A 182 7.93 6.19 -2.07
N LEU A 183 7.49 7.41 -1.76
CA LEU A 183 8.32 8.61 -1.86
C LEU A 183 9.47 8.57 -0.85
N THR A 184 9.25 8.10 0.38
CA THR A 184 10.32 7.95 1.36
C THR A 184 11.37 6.95 0.91
N MET A 185 10.97 5.83 0.31
CA MET A 185 11.91 4.88 -0.30
C MET A 185 12.76 5.53 -1.40
N TRP A 186 12.13 6.35 -2.23
CA TRP A 186 12.81 7.05 -3.32
C TRP A 186 13.83 8.07 -2.79
N LEU A 187 13.49 8.80 -1.73
CA LEU A 187 14.32 9.85 -1.14
C LEU A 187 15.43 9.31 -0.22
N ASP A 188 15.15 8.33 0.64
CA ASP A 188 16.10 7.82 1.65
C ASP A 188 17.35 7.19 1.02
N ASN A 189 17.27 6.72 -0.23
CA ASN A 189 18.43 6.16 -0.92
C ASN A 189 19.38 7.23 -1.48
N LYS A 190 18.96 8.50 -1.61
CA LYS A 190 19.88 9.61 -1.92
C LYS A 190 20.81 9.87 -0.72
N MET A 191 20.30 9.73 0.50
CA MET A 191 21.07 9.93 1.74
C MET A 191 22.17 8.87 1.95
N GLN A 192 22.00 7.64 1.43
CA GLN A 192 23.05 6.64 1.49
C GLN A 192 24.22 6.89 0.53
N VAL A 193 24.00 7.67 -0.53
CA VAL A 193 25.07 8.07 -1.47
C VAL A 193 25.94 9.18 -0.86
N GLU A 194 25.41 9.97 0.08
CA GLU A 194 26.13 11.08 0.72
C GLU A 194 26.94 10.70 1.96
N ILE A 195 26.66 9.56 2.62
CA ILE A 195 27.43 9.10 3.81
C ILE A 195 28.60 8.19 3.41
N ALA A 196 29.10 8.34 2.19
CA ALA A 196 30.30 7.67 1.70
C ALA A 196 31.40 8.71 1.43
N HIS A 197 31.87 9.40 2.47
CA HIS A 197 33.19 10.03 2.55
C HIS A 197 33.66 10.12 3.99
#